data_AF-A0A0V1MLR0-F1
#
_entry.id   AF-A0A0V1MLR0-F1
#
_cell.length_a   1.000
_cell.length_b   1.000
_cell.length_c   1.000
_cell.angle_alpha   90.00
_cell.angle_beta   90.00
_cell.angle_gamma   90.00
#
_symmetry.space_group_name_H-M   'P 1'
#
loop_
_entity.id
_entity.type
_entity.pdbx_description
1 polymer ?
#
loop_
_entity_poly.entity_id
_entity_poly.type
_entity_poly.pdbx_seq_one_letter_code
_entity_poly.pdbx_strand_id
1 'polypeptide(L)'
;MQNGFNYQCEPIELFELGSCDYPFYLLNIRIPGGNESAHYNTEIGRLTEMSVMEIHQNGGFTKVWLTMKTVLFPIMLAGLVWYYRRVRGLPRPPVLLEKSIFCLGAAMLFIDFPIEWLSFWVRLPFMLVFSDLRQGLFYAVLLSFWLIFAGEHLIDQETKNDLSAYWKNLSSVFFGCACLLVFDACERGVHLTSPFYSIWSTSLGSNLAYLFIILAVISAIVYFIFLFCLVTRVWRTIKQRRASMNTMKRPRRLRFQAIIFRFKFLMFFTLLCAAMTVIAFALTQIGEGQLRWGDYDEYESIQYTSAVQTGVYGMWNIYTFCLLAMYAPSHKKYVESTQALNNEDDDDDQGLAATEMSSLTAFAKPAFD
;
A
#
# COMPACT_ATOMS: atom_id res chain seq x y z
N MET A 1 41.47 -19.05 -22.34
CA MET A 1 41.53 -17.74 -23.00
C MET A 1 41.42 -17.97 -24.51
N GLN A 2 40.22 -17.93 -25.07
CA GLN A 2 40.06 -17.82 -26.52
C GLN A 2 40.11 -16.33 -26.86
N ASN A 3 41.11 -15.93 -27.62
CA ASN A 3 41.31 -14.55 -28.05
C ASN A 3 40.09 -14.10 -28.87
N GLY A 4 39.38 -13.05 -28.41
CA GLY A 4 38.34 -12.37 -29.21
C GLY A 4 36.91 -12.41 -28.68
N PHE A 5 36.63 -13.06 -27.55
CA PHE A 5 35.29 -13.01 -26.93
C PHE A 5 35.20 -11.85 -25.92
N ASN A 6 34.13 -11.06 -26.00
CA ASN A 6 33.81 -10.05 -25.00
C ASN A 6 33.41 -10.72 -23.68
N TYR A 7 33.82 -10.13 -22.55
CA TYR A 7 33.35 -10.58 -21.23
C TYR A 7 31.86 -10.30 -21.10
N GLN A 8 31.09 -11.29 -20.62
CA GLN A 8 29.72 -11.07 -20.16
C GLN A 8 29.80 -10.48 -18.75
N CYS A 9 29.75 -9.16 -18.67
CA CYS A 9 29.74 -8.42 -17.41
C CYS A 9 28.31 -8.07 -17.00
N GLU A 10 28.09 -7.96 -15.69
CA GLU A 10 26.83 -7.39 -15.17
C GLU A 10 26.80 -5.87 -15.42
N PRO A 11 25.62 -5.31 -15.74
CA PRO A 11 25.48 -3.86 -15.89
C PRO A 11 25.72 -3.16 -14.56
N ILE A 12 26.38 -2.00 -14.61
CA ILE A 12 26.69 -1.18 -13.44
C ILE A 12 25.74 0.02 -13.43
N GLU A 13 25.12 0.28 -12.28
CA GLU A 13 24.33 1.49 -12.06
C GLU A 13 25.25 2.71 -12.05
N LEU A 14 25.07 3.62 -13.02
CA LEU A 14 25.96 4.76 -13.19
C LEU A 14 25.50 5.99 -12.40
N PHE A 15 24.27 6.45 -12.66
CA PHE A 15 23.65 7.55 -11.92
C PHE A 15 22.12 7.53 -12.10
N GLU A 16 21.42 8.17 -11.18
CA GLU A 16 19.99 8.43 -11.27
C GLU A 16 19.73 9.93 -11.03
N LEU A 17 18.95 10.56 -11.92
CA LEU A 17 18.53 11.94 -11.76
C LEU A 17 17.09 12.01 -11.28
N GLY A 18 16.85 12.83 -10.24
CA GLY A 18 15.52 13.07 -9.69
C GLY A 18 14.56 13.85 -10.59
N SER A 19 15.10 14.64 -11.52
CA SER A 19 14.34 15.41 -12.50
C SER A 19 15.16 15.68 -13.76
N CYS A 20 14.47 15.73 -14.91
CA CYS A 20 15.05 16.11 -16.20
C CYS A 20 14.76 17.59 -16.48
N ASP A 21 15.54 18.49 -15.86
CA ASP A 21 15.32 19.94 -15.93
C ASP A 21 15.79 20.56 -17.26
N TYR A 22 16.69 19.89 -18.00
CA TYR A 22 17.32 20.42 -19.21
C TYR A 22 17.06 19.54 -20.43
N PRO A 23 17.05 20.11 -21.64
CA PRO A 23 16.84 19.35 -22.88
C PRO A 23 18.06 18.52 -23.30
N PHE A 24 19.27 18.89 -22.84
CA PHE A 24 20.51 18.24 -23.21
C PHE A 24 21.42 18.05 -22.01
N TYR A 25 22.06 16.89 -21.94
CA TYR A 25 23.05 16.52 -20.93
C TYR A 25 24.32 16.03 -21.63
N LEU A 26 25.49 16.44 -21.13
CA LEU A 26 26.79 15.96 -21.62
C LEU A 26 27.45 15.13 -20.53
N LEU A 27 27.72 13.86 -20.85
CA LEU A 27 28.39 12.92 -19.95
C LEU A 27 29.80 12.64 -20.47
N ASN A 28 30.81 13.12 -19.75
CA ASN A 28 32.22 12.87 -20.05
C ASN A 28 32.77 11.84 -19.08
N ILE A 29 33.05 10.63 -19.55
CA ILE A 29 33.63 9.56 -18.74
C ILE A 29 35.14 9.48 -19.02
N ARG A 30 35.94 9.54 -17.96
CA ARG A 30 37.40 9.37 -18.02
C ARG A 30 37.81 8.25 -17.08
N ILE A 31 38.54 7.28 -17.62
CA ILE A 31 39.09 6.15 -16.85
C ILE A 31 40.61 6.33 -16.80
N PRO A 32 41.15 6.96 -15.74
CA PRO A 32 42.60 7.14 -15.61
C PRO A 32 43.29 5.80 -15.27
N GLY A 33 44.46 5.56 -15.85
CA GLY A 33 45.35 4.47 -15.44
C GLY A 33 46.08 4.80 -14.14
N GLY A 34 46.54 3.76 -13.43
CA GLY A 34 47.33 3.92 -12.21
C GLY A 34 48.68 4.60 -12.44
N ASN A 35 49.11 5.37 -11.45
CA ASN A 35 50.45 5.99 -11.37
C ASN A 35 51.22 5.43 -10.16
N GLU A 36 52.51 5.77 -10.01
CA GLU A 36 53.37 5.31 -8.91
C GLU A 36 52.80 5.57 -7.49
N SER A 37 51.95 6.59 -7.34
CA SER A 37 51.33 6.97 -6.06
C SER A 37 49.92 6.41 -5.83
N ALA A 38 49.25 5.90 -6.88
CA ALA A 38 47.89 5.40 -6.75
C ALA A 38 47.55 4.34 -7.81
N HIS A 39 47.20 3.15 -7.33
CA HIS A 39 46.79 2.01 -8.15
C HIS A 39 45.29 2.08 -8.45
N TYR A 40 44.89 2.87 -9.44
CA TYR A 40 43.53 2.88 -9.98
C TYR A 40 43.48 2.08 -11.29
N ASN A 41 42.40 1.33 -11.53
CA ASN A 41 42.08 0.71 -12.82
C ASN A 41 43.20 -0.18 -13.42
N THR A 42 43.99 -0.85 -12.58
CA THR A 42 45.15 -1.66 -13.03
C THR A 42 44.76 -3.06 -13.53
N GLU A 43 43.64 -3.61 -13.06
CA GLU A 43 43.21 -5.00 -13.32
C GLU A 43 41.80 -5.11 -13.93
N ILE A 44 41.34 -4.07 -14.63
CA ILE A 44 39.97 -4.01 -15.19
C ILE A 44 39.83 -4.69 -16.57
N GLY A 45 40.90 -5.31 -17.07
CA GLY A 45 40.94 -5.91 -18.40
C GLY A 45 41.03 -4.88 -19.54
N ARG A 46 40.89 -5.35 -20.79
CA ARG A 46 40.90 -4.49 -21.98
C ARG A 46 39.48 -4.00 -22.28
N LEU A 47 39.23 -2.72 -22.05
CA LEU A 47 37.99 -2.06 -22.46
C LEU A 47 38.02 -1.78 -23.98
N THR A 48 37.04 -2.29 -24.71
CA THR A 48 36.88 -2.08 -26.16
C THR A 48 35.73 -1.14 -26.46
N GLU A 49 34.62 -1.29 -25.74
CA GLU A 49 33.39 -0.53 -25.91
C GLU A 49 32.74 -0.29 -24.54
N MET A 50 32.04 0.84 -24.41
CA MET A 50 31.20 1.16 -23.27
C MET A 50 29.83 1.55 -23.80
N SER A 51 28.82 0.78 -23.45
CA SER A 51 27.42 1.12 -23.70
C SER A 51 26.80 1.75 -22.46
N VAL A 52 26.00 2.80 -22.67
CA VAL A 52 25.22 3.44 -21.61
C VAL A 52 23.77 3.38 -22.05
N MET A 53 22.91 2.85 -21.17
CA MET A 53 21.47 2.83 -21.39
C MET A 53 20.83 3.92 -20.55
N GLU A 54 20.11 4.84 -21.20
CA GLU A 54 19.29 5.84 -20.54
C GLU A 54 17.89 5.27 -20.32
N ILE A 55 17.41 5.32 -19.08
CA ILE A 55 16.04 4.95 -18.72
C ILE A 55 15.34 6.19 -18.21
N HIS A 56 14.27 6.61 -18.89
CA HIS A 56 13.43 7.72 -18.46
C HIS A 56 11.95 7.37 -18.60
N GLN A 57 11.11 8.06 -17.84
CA GLN A 57 9.67 7.93 -17.95
C GLN A 57 9.18 8.57 -19.27
N ASN A 58 8.58 7.77 -20.15
CA ASN A 58 8.04 8.25 -21.42
C ASN A 58 7.01 9.37 -21.20
N GLY A 59 7.17 10.50 -21.90
CA GLY A 59 6.28 11.67 -21.80
C GLY A 59 4.79 11.35 -22.08
N GLY A 60 4.51 10.39 -22.98
CA GLY A 60 3.15 9.91 -23.22
C GLY A 60 2.54 9.24 -21.98
N PHE A 61 3.30 8.38 -21.31
CA PHE A 61 2.89 7.76 -20.07
C PHE A 61 2.75 8.78 -18.93
N THR A 62 3.68 9.73 -18.81
CA THR A 62 3.61 10.82 -17.83
C THR A 62 2.32 11.64 -17.99
N LYS A 63 1.91 11.94 -19.23
CA LYS A 63 0.64 12.63 -19.50
C LYS A 63 -0.57 11.84 -19.03
N VAL A 64 -0.61 10.53 -19.33
CA VAL A 64 -1.70 9.65 -18.87
C VAL A 64 -1.72 9.56 -17.35
N TRP A 65 -0.56 9.36 -16.72
CA TRP A 65 -0.38 9.26 -15.28
C TRP A 65 -0.87 10.51 -14.54
N LEU A 66 -0.42 11.70 -14.98
CA LEU A 66 -0.86 12.98 -14.44
C LEU A 66 -2.36 13.20 -14.61
N THR A 67 -2.90 12.88 -15.79
CA THR A 67 -4.34 13.02 -16.06
C THR A 67 -5.14 12.12 -15.13
N MET A 68 -4.71 10.87 -14.96
CA MET A 68 -5.36 9.90 -14.07
C MET A 68 -5.38 10.39 -12.62
N LYS A 69 -4.24 10.86 -12.08
CA LYS A 69 -4.17 11.48 -10.74
C LYS A 69 -5.10 12.69 -10.61
N THR A 70 -5.08 13.57 -11.61
CA THR A 70 -5.90 14.80 -11.63
C THR A 70 -7.40 14.51 -11.62
N VAL A 71 -7.85 13.42 -12.27
CA VAL A 71 -9.25 13.00 -12.29
C VAL A 71 -9.64 12.24 -11.02
N LEU A 72 -8.78 11.35 -10.52
CA LEU A 72 -9.08 10.52 -9.35
C LEU A 72 -9.05 11.32 -8.05
N PHE A 73 -8.13 12.28 -7.92
CA PHE A 73 -7.98 13.12 -6.73
C PHE A 73 -9.30 13.79 -6.27
N PRO A 74 -10.05 14.55 -7.10
CA PRO A 74 -11.30 15.16 -6.69
C PRO A 74 -12.39 14.14 -6.37
N ILE A 75 -12.42 12.98 -7.06
CA ILE A 75 -13.37 11.90 -6.80
C ILE A 75 -13.11 11.29 -5.41
N MET A 76 -11.86 10.97 -5.11
CA MET A 76 -11.43 10.45 -3.81
C MET A 76 -11.63 11.47 -2.69
N LEU A 77 -11.32 12.75 -2.93
CA LEU A 77 -11.57 13.83 -1.99
C LEU A 77 -13.06 13.95 -1.66
N ALA A 78 -13.93 13.93 -2.67
CA ALA A 78 -15.37 13.99 -2.49
C ALA A 78 -15.88 12.78 -1.67
N GLY A 79 -15.40 11.57 -1.98
CA GLY A 79 -15.71 10.35 -1.23
C GLY A 79 -15.28 10.44 0.23
N LEU A 80 -14.06 10.91 0.50
CA LEU A 80 -13.51 11.06 1.85
C LEU A 80 -14.26 12.13 2.67
N VAL A 81 -14.52 13.30 2.08
CA VAL A 81 -15.29 14.37 2.73
C VAL A 81 -16.72 13.92 3.02
N TRP A 82 -17.36 13.22 2.08
CA TRP A 82 -18.69 12.65 2.28
C TRP A 82 -18.70 11.64 3.43
N TYR A 83 -17.74 10.71 3.46
CA TYR A 83 -17.59 9.72 4.54
C TYR A 83 -17.39 10.41 5.90
N TYR A 84 -16.49 11.39 5.96
CA TYR A 84 -16.20 12.13 7.18
C TYR A 84 -17.41 12.88 7.73
N ARG A 85 -18.16 13.56 6.87
CA ARG A 85 -19.41 14.24 7.25
C ARG A 85 -20.44 13.26 7.79
N ARG A 86 -20.55 12.07 7.20
CA ARG A 86 -21.46 11.02 7.66
C ARG A 86 -21.09 10.47 9.04
N VAL A 87 -19.80 10.22 9.28
CA VAL A 87 -19.32 9.71 10.57
C VAL A 87 -19.48 10.77 11.67
N ARG A 88 -19.17 12.04 11.39
CA ARG A 88 -19.36 13.14 12.35
C ARG A 88 -20.81 13.47 12.68
N GLY A 89 -21.75 13.12 11.79
CA GLY A 89 -23.18 13.35 12.02
C GLY A 89 -23.83 12.35 12.98
N LEU A 90 -23.10 11.35 13.48
CA LEU A 90 -23.61 10.38 14.44
C LEU A 90 -23.53 10.95 15.88
N PRO A 91 -24.49 10.61 16.77
CA PRO A 91 -24.48 11.05 18.16
C PRO A 91 -23.40 10.37 19.03
N ARG A 92 -22.54 9.53 18.43
CA ARG A 92 -21.48 8.78 19.12
C ARG A 92 -20.10 9.17 18.58
N PRO A 93 -19.02 9.02 19.37
CA PRO A 93 -17.67 9.18 18.84
C PRO A 93 -17.36 8.12 17.75
N PRO A 94 -16.45 8.45 16.82
CA PRO A 94 -16.04 7.53 15.77
C PRO A 94 -15.29 6.32 16.34
N VAL A 95 -15.66 5.13 15.89
CA VAL A 95 -14.99 3.88 16.31
C VAL A 95 -13.63 3.72 15.63
N LEU A 96 -12.79 2.84 16.17
CA LEU A 96 -11.44 2.60 15.65
C LEU A 96 -11.45 2.22 14.15
N LEU A 97 -12.42 1.40 13.73
CA LEU A 97 -12.56 1.00 12.32
C LEU A 97 -12.93 2.19 11.40
N GLU A 98 -13.74 3.14 11.87
CA GLU A 98 -14.09 4.33 11.07
C GLU A 98 -12.88 5.26 10.94
N LYS A 99 -12.10 5.39 12.02
CA LYS A 99 -10.85 6.15 12.02
C LYS A 99 -9.81 5.52 11.08
N SER A 100 -9.67 4.19 11.07
CA SER A 100 -8.72 3.51 10.20
C SER A 100 -9.11 3.60 8.72
N ILE A 101 -10.40 3.48 8.37
CA ILE A 101 -10.90 3.69 7.00
C ILE A 101 -10.68 5.14 6.55
N PHE A 102 -10.95 6.12 7.42
CA PHE A 102 -10.65 7.52 7.13
C PHE A 102 -9.16 7.75 6.88
N CYS A 103 -8.29 7.16 7.71
CA CYS A 103 -6.83 7.25 7.54
C CYS A 103 -6.37 6.61 6.22
N LEU A 104 -6.92 5.45 5.85
CA LEU A 104 -6.63 4.80 4.55
C LEU A 104 -7.07 5.67 3.37
N GLY A 105 -8.26 6.27 3.44
CA GLY A 105 -8.74 7.21 2.42
C GLY A 105 -7.87 8.48 2.31
N ALA A 106 -7.39 9.01 3.44
CA ALA A 106 -6.46 10.14 3.46
C ALA A 106 -5.09 9.79 2.88
N ALA A 107 -4.57 8.59 3.16
CA ALA A 107 -3.32 8.11 2.58
C ALA A 107 -3.43 7.90 1.06
N MET A 108 -4.56 7.36 0.58
CA MET A 108 -4.82 7.25 -0.87
C MET A 108 -4.90 8.63 -1.53
N LEU A 109 -5.62 9.57 -0.91
CA LEU A 109 -5.71 10.95 -1.39
C LEU A 109 -4.34 11.63 -1.47
N PHE A 110 -3.41 11.30 -0.57
CA PHE A 110 -2.04 11.81 -0.60
C PHE A 110 -1.22 11.27 -1.78
N ILE A 111 -1.44 10.02 -2.20
CA ILE A 111 -0.86 9.47 -3.44
C ILE A 111 -1.45 10.16 -4.68
N ASP A 112 -2.77 10.34 -4.69
CA ASP A 112 -3.52 10.92 -5.81
C ASP A 112 -3.24 12.41 -5.99
N PHE A 113 -2.73 13.09 -4.95
CA PHE A 113 -2.40 14.51 -5.02
C PHE A 113 -1.37 14.76 -6.15
N PRO A 114 -1.76 15.49 -7.21
CA PRO A 114 -0.99 15.57 -8.45
C PRO A 114 0.08 16.66 -8.35
N ILE A 115 0.95 16.57 -7.34
CA ILE A 115 2.06 17.50 -7.10
C ILE A 115 3.05 17.54 -8.27
N GLU A 116 3.09 16.47 -9.06
CA GLU A 116 4.01 16.30 -10.18
C GLU A 116 3.76 17.35 -11.27
N TRP A 117 2.58 17.98 -11.33
CA TRP A 117 2.38 19.16 -12.18
C TRP A 117 3.35 20.29 -11.86
N LEU A 118 3.73 20.45 -10.59
CA LEU A 118 4.64 21.52 -10.17
C LEU A 118 6.03 21.39 -10.80
N SER A 119 6.44 20.19 -11.22
CA SER A 119 7.75 19.95 -11.82
C SER A 119 7.93 20.66 -13.18
N PHE A 120 6.83 21.03 -13.86
CA PHE A 120 6.91 21.80 -15.11
C PHE A 120 7.34 23.24 -14.91
N TRP A 121 7.10 23.81 -13.72
CA TRP A 121 7.41 25.20 -13.42
C TRP A 121 8.59 25.36 -12.46
N VAL A 122 8.81 24.37 -11.58
CA VAL A 122 9.83 24.41 -10.54
C VAL A 122 10.66 23.13 -10.60
N ARG A 123 11.98 23.27 -10.44
CA ARG A 123 12.90 22.13 -10.34
C ARG A 123 12.71 21.43 -9.01
N LEU A 124 12.30 20.17 -9.05
CA LEU A 124 11.94 19.39 -7.86
C LEU A 124 12.71 18.06 -7.87
N PRO A 125 14.02 18.09 -7.55
CA PRO A 125 14.88 16.89 -7.61
C PRO A 125 14.46 15.80 -6.62
N PHE A 126 13.62 16.12 -5.62
CA PHE A 126 13.13 15.18 -4.61
C PHE A 126 11.85 14.42 -4.99
N MET A 127 11.38 14.56 -6.24
CA MET A 127 10.13 13.94 -6.68
C MET A 127 10.09 12.41 -6.54
N LEU A 128 11.20 11.73 -6.83
CA LEU A 128 11.33 10.27 -6.67
C LEU A 128 11.16 9.88 -5.19
N VAL A 129 11.99 10.43 -4.30
CA VAL A 129 11.93 10.19 -2.86
C VAL A 129 10.53 10.50 -2.29
N PHE A 130 9.92 11.59 -2.74
CA PHE A 130 8.58 11.99 -2.28
C PHE A 130 7.48 11.07 -2.81
N SER A 131 7.64 10.49 -4.00
CA SER A 131 6.74 9.46 -4.52
C SER A 131 6.84 8.17 -3.71
N ASP A 132 8.06 7.72 -3.40
CA ASP A 132 8.29 6.51 -2.61
C ASP A 132 7.74 6.67 -1.19
N LEU A 133 7.98 7.83 -0.56
CA LEU A 133 7.44 8.15 0.76
C LEU A 133 5.89 8.08 0.76
N ARG A 134 5.25 8.62 -0.28
CA ARG A 134 3.78 8.58 -0.44
C ARG A 134 3.27 7.14 -0.54
N GLN A 135 3.93 6.30 -1.35
CA GLN A 135 3.58 4.90 -1.51
C GLN A 135 3.83 4.08 -0.23
N GLY A 136 4.99 4.26 0.40
CA GLY A 136 5.37 3.62 1.65
C GLY A 136 4.40 3.94 2.77
N LEU A 137 3.95 5.21 2.89
CA LEU A 137 2.94 5.61 3.87
C LEU A 137 1.59 4.91 3.61
N PHE A 138 1.14 4.85 2.36
CA PHE A 138 -0.09 4.13 2.01
C PHE A 138 0.00 2.65 2.37
N TYR A 139 1.10 1.97 2.04
CA TYR A 139 1.28 0.57 2.41
C TYR A 139 1.30 0.36 3.92
N ALA A 140 1.97 1.22 4.69
CA ALA A 140 1.97 1.17 6.14
C ALA A 140 0.54 1.28 6.72
N VAL A 141 -0.26 2.21 6.19
CA VAL A 141 -1.66 2.40 6.60
C VAL A 141 -2.54 1.24 6.16
N LEU A 142 -2.36 0.71 4.95
CA LEU A 142 -3.10 -0.43 4.42
C LEU A 142 -2.86 -1.71 5.23
N LEU A 143 -1.60 -2.03 5.54
CA LEU A 143 -1.24 -3.19 6.36
C LEU A 143 -1.79 -3.05 7.78
N SER A 144 -1.69 -1.85 8.35
CA SER A 144 -2.27 -1.55 9.68
C SER A 144 -3.80 -1.66 9.66
N PHE A 145 -4.45 -1.17 8.61
CA PHE A 145 -5.89 -1.29 8.41
C PHE A 145 -6.31 -2.77 8.40
N TRP A 146 -5.59 -3.65 7.71
CA TRP A 146 -5.93 -5.07 7.63
C TRP A 146 -5.89 -5.78 8.98
N LEU A 147 -4.89 -5.48 9.82
CA LEU A 147 -4.81 -6.02 11.18
C LEU A 147 -5.96 -5.52 12.05
N ILE A 148 -6.23 -4.22 12.04
CA ILE A 148 -7.34 -3.62 12.79
C ILE A 148 -8.67 -4.18 12.29
N PHE A 149 -8.84 -4.29 10.98
CA PHE A 149 -10.07 -4.77 10.34
C PHE A 149 -10.38 -6.20 10.74
N ALA A 150 -9.42 -7.12 10.57
CA ALA A 150 -9.61 -8.51 10.96
C ALA A 150 -9.74 -8.68 12.49
N GLY A 151 -9.08 -7.82 13.26
CA GLY A 151 -9.18 -7.80 14.72
C GLY A 151 -10.56 -7.39 15.23
N GLU A 152 -11.10 -6.28 14.71
CA GLU A 152 -12.42 -5.77 15.08
C GLU A 152 -13.55 -6.74 14.67
N HIS A 153 -13.35 -7.56 13.64
CA HIS A 153 -14.28 -8.60 13.22
C HIS A 153 -14.22 -9.89 14.07
N LEU A 154 -13.24 -10.02 14.97
CA LEU A 154 -13.20 -11.07 15.97
C LEU A 154 -14.21 -10.74 17.08
N ILE A 155 -15.22 -11.58 17.33
CA ILE A 155 -16.36 -11.22 18.20
C ILE A 155 -16.02 -11.36 19.71
N ASP A 156 -15.05 -12.19 20.08
CA ASP A 156 -14.81 -12.66 21.47
C ASP A 156 -13.74 -11.89 22.29
N GLN A 157 -13.59 -10.57 22.16
CA GLN A 157 -12.69 -9.80 23.04
C GLN A 157 -13.42 -8.61 23.69
N GLU A 158 -13.36 -8.52 25.02
CA GLU A 158 -14.02 -7.49 25.84
C GLU A 158 -13.35 -6.11 25.72
N THR A 159 -12.10 -6.04 25.22
CA THR A 159 -11.32 -4.80 25.11
C THR A 159 -11.16 -4.33 23.66
N LYS A 160 -12.27 -3.97 23.01
CA LYS A 160 -12.27 -3.47 21.62
C LYS A 160 -12.40 -1.95 21.56
N ASN A 161 -11.82 -1.36 20.53
CA ASN A 161 -11.73 0.08 20.19
C ASN A 161 -10.47 0.85 20.62
N ASP A 162 -9.57 0.26 21.40
CA ASP A 162 -8.31 0.93 21.75
C ASP A 162 -7.16 0.46 20.86
N LEU A 163 -6.37 1.41 20.35
CA LEU A 163 -5.19 1.14 19.55
C LEU A 163 -4.13 0.32 20.33
N SER A 164 -4.12 0.47 21.67
CA SER A 164 -3.21 -0.24 22.58
C SER A 164 -3.38 -1.76 22.52
N ALA A 165 -4.60 -2.25 22.27
CA ALA A 165 -4.88 -3.69 22.13
C ALA A 165 -4.15 -4.31 20.93
N TYR A 166 -3.91 -3.51 19.87
CA TYR A 166 -3.26 -3.93 18.64
C TYR A 166 -1.77 -3.55 18.55
N TRP A 167 -1.22 -2.88 19.57
CA TRP A 167 0.14 -2.32 19.55
C TRP A 167 1.22 -3.34 19.15
N LYS A 168 1.12 -4.59 19.62
CA LYS A 168 2.08 -5.66 19.28
C LYS A 168 2.05 -6.05 17.80
N ASN A 169 0.89 -5.99 17.17
CA ASN A 169 0.75 -6.33 15.76
C ASN A 169 1.16 -5.14 14.89
N LEU A 170 0.81 -3.91 15.31
CA LEU A 170 1.19 -2.68 14.62
C LEU A 170 2.69 -2.37 14.73
N SER A 171 3.35 -2.74 15.84
CA SER A 171 4.79 -2.50 16.00
C SER A 171 5.62 -3.25 14.95
N SER A 172 5.19 -4.44 14.52
CA SER A 172 5.83 -5.19 13.44
C SER A 172 5.77 -4.42 12.12
N VAL A 173 4.60 -3.85 11.78
CA VAL A 173 4.42 -3.05 10.56
C VAL A 173 5.25 -1.78 10.63
N PHE A 174 5.17 -1.05 11.75
CA PHE A 174 5.90 0.19 11.94
C PHE A 174 7.42 -0.02 11.85
N PHE A 175 7.94 -1.06 12.49
CA PHE A 175 9.36 -1.40 12.44
C PHE A 175 9.82 -1.72 11.01
N GLY A 176 9.06 -2.54 10.28
CA GLY A 176 9.37 -2.87 8.89
C GLY A 176 9.38 -1.65 7.97
N CYS A 177 8.34 -0.82 8.06
CA CYS A 177 8.25 0.42 7.28
C CYS A 177 9.33 1.43 7.67
N ALA A 178 9.71 1.51 8.94
CA ALA A 178 10.81 2.36 9.38
C ALA A 178 12.17 1.89 8.82
N CYS A 179 12.43 0.58 8.79
CA CYS A 179 13.63 0.02 8.16
C CYS A 179 13.70 0.34 6.67
N LEU A 180 12.60 0.16 5.93
CA LEU A 180 12.55 0.51 4.50
C LEU A 180 12.69 2.02 4.26
N LEU A 181 12.05 2.85 5.11
CA LEU A 181 12.18 4.30 5.00
C LEU A 181 13.63 4.77 5.22
N VAL A 182 14.34 4.17 6.19
CA VAL A 182 15.77 4.48 6.40
C VAL A 182 16.61 4.03 5.22
N PHE A 183 16.33 2.84 4.66
CA PHE A 183 16.99 2.36 3.46
C PHE A 183 16.80 3.33 2.27
N ASP A 184 15.55 3.69 1.96
CA ASP A 184 15.22 4.61 0.86
C ASP A 184 15.85 6.00 1.07
N ALA A 185 15.88 6.49 2.33
CA ALA A 185 16.52 7.75 2.67
C ALA A 185 18.05 7.70 2.50
N CYS A 186 18.69 6.55 2.78
CA CYS A 186 20.12 6.38 2.59
C CYS A 186 20.51 6.18 1.12
N GLU A 187 19.66 5.55 0.31
CA GLU A 187 19.91 5.37 -1.12
C GLU A 187 19.46 6.61 -1.91
N ARG A 188 18.15 6.77 -2.11
CA ARG A 188 17.56 7.83 -2.94
C ARG A 188 17.66 9.21 -2.31
N GLY A 189 17.70 9.31 -0.99
CA GLY A 189 17.91 10.59 -0.31
C GLY A 189 19.29 11.20 -0.56
N VAL A 190 20.33 10.37 -0.71
CA VAL A 190 21.69 10.82 -1.00
C VAL A 190 21.84 11.21 -2.48
N HIS A 191 21.07 10.60 -3.40
CA HIS A 191 21.04 10.96 -4.83
C HIS A 191 20.74 12.45 -5.07
N LEU A 192 20.03 13.12 -4.15
CA LEU A 192 19.76 14.56 -4.20
C LEU A 192 21.02 15.43 -4.18
N THR A 193 22.08 14.95 -3.52
CA THR A 193 23.35 15.67 -3.41
C THR A 193 24.42 15.09 -4.33
N SER A 194 24.38 13.78 -4.55
CA SER A 194 25.33 13.06 -5.40
C SER A 194 24.58 12.03 -6.24
N PRO A 195 24.25 12.33 -7.51
CA PRO A 195 23.48 11.43 -8.37
C PRO A 195 24.23 10.14 -8.75
N PHE A 196 25.56 10.12 -8.60
CA PHE A 196 26.43 8.95 -8.83
C PHE A 196 26.64 8.10 -7.57
N TYR A 197 26.05 8.50 -6.44
CA TYR A 197 26.16 7.70 -5.22
C TYR A 197 25.37 6.41 -5.40
N SER A 198 25.92 5.29 -4.92
CA SER A 198 25.17 4.04 -4.77
C SER A 198 25.60 3.39 -3.45
N ILE A 199 24.63 3.05 -2.61
CA ILE A 199 24.89 2.42 -1.31
C ILE A 199 25.63 1.08 -1.47
N TRP A 200 25.42 0.41 -2.60
CA TRP A 200 25.99 -0.88 -2.97
C TRP A 200 27.49 -0.81 -3.31
N SER A 201 28.01 0.39 -3.59
CA SER A 201 29.42 0.57 -3.97
C SER A 201 30.40 0.43 -2.80
N THR A 202 29.95 0.63 -1.56
CA THR A 202 30.79 0.55 -0.36
C THR A 202 30.45 -0.68 0.47
N SER A 203 31.45 -1.33 1.06
CA SER A 203 31.24 -2.51 1.90
C SER A 203 30.42 -2.22 3.17
N LEU A 204 30.61 -1.04 3.77
CA LEU A 204 29.78 -0.60 4.90
C LEU A 204 28.35 -0.29 4.46
N GLY A 205 28.17 0.41 3.34
CA GLY A 205 26.86 0.75 2.79
C GLY A 205 26.07 -0.50 2.41
N SER A 206 26.65 -1.43 1.66
CA SER A 206 25.98 -2.67 1.25
C SER A 206 25.59 -3.54 2.45
N ASN A 207 26.46 -3.68 3.45
CA ASN A 207 26.13 -4.40 4.69
C ASN A 207 24.96 -3.76 5.45
N LEU A 208 24.91 -2.42 5.52
CA LEU A 208 23.79 -1.70 6.13
C LEU A 208 22.50 -1.83 5.30
N ALA A 209 22.58 -1.75 3.97
CA ALA A 209 21.46 -1.97 3.07
C ALA A 209 20.86 -3.37 3.26
N TYR A 210 21.70 -4.41 3.23
CA TYR A 210 21.27 -5.79 3.49
C TYR A 210 20.63 -5.93 4.87
N LEU A 211 21.19 -5.30 5.91
CA LEU A 211 20.62 -5.33 7.25
C LEU A 211 19.19 -4.77 7.27
N PHE A 212 18.95 -3.58 6.71
CA PHE A 212 17.61 -2.97 6.69
C PHE A 212 16.61 -3.78 5.87
N ILE A 213 17.02 -4.30 4.72
CA ILE A 213 16.18 -5.15 3.88
C ILE A 213 15.82 -6.46 4.60
N ILE A 214 16.80 -7.13 5.22
CA ILE A 214 16.57 -8.38 5.97
C ILE A 214 15.62 -8.13 7.14
N LEU A 215 15.82 -7.05 7.92
CA LEU A 215 14.93 -6.68 9.02
C LEU A 215 13.50 -6.41 8.53
N ALA A 216 13.35 -5.70 7.41
CA ALA A 216 12.05 -5.46 6.80
C ALA A 216 11.39 -6.79 6.35
N VAL A 217 12.12 -7.70 5.71
CA VAL A 217 11.60 -9.01 5.30
C VAL A 217 11.17 -9.85 6.50
N ILE A 218 11.97 -9.92 7.57
CA ILE A 218 11.60 -10.62 8.80
C ILE A 218 10.32 -10.03 9.38
N SER A 219 10.20 -8.70 9.45
CA SER A 219 9.01 -8.03 9.95
C SER A 219 7.77 -8.30 9.09
N ALA A 220 7.93 -8.42 7.76
CA ALA A 220 6.86 -8.78 6.84
C ALA A 220 6.40 -10.23 7.04
N ILE A 221 7.32 -11.16 7.26
CA ILE A 221 6.99 -12.57 7.57
C ILE A 221 6.19 -12.66 8.87
N VAL A 222 6.66 -11.98 9.93
CA VAL A 222 5.96 -11.91 11.22
C VAL A 222 4.55 -11.32 11.05
N TYR A 223 4.42 -10.25 10.27
CA TYR A 223 3.13 -9.65 9.92
C TYR A 223 2.19 -10.65 9.24
N PHE A 224 2.66 -11.39 8.22
CA PHE A 224 1.82 -12.36 7.50
C PHE A 224 1.38 -13.52 8.41
N ILE A 225 2.25 -14.00 9.30
CA ILE A 225 1.89 -15.00 10.31
C ILE A 225 0.77 -14.46 11.21
N PHE A 226 0.90 -13.24 11.73
CA PHE A 226 -0.14 -12.62 12.55
C PHE A 226 -1.46 -12.45 11.81
N LEU A 227 -1.42 -11.93 10.59
CA LEU A 227 -2.62 -11.76 9.77
C LEU A 227 -3.29 -13.10 9.49
N PHE A 228 -2.53 -14.14 9.14
CA PHE A 228 -3.06 -15.49 8.91
C PHE A 228 -3.70 -16.08 10.17
N CYS A 229 -3.04 -15.98 11.32
CA CYS A 229 -3.62 -16.39 12.60
C CYS A 229 -4.92 -15.63 12.92
N LEU A 230 -4.98 -14.33 12.65
CA LEU A 230 -6.15 -13.51 12.92
C LEU A 230 -7.32 -13.89 12.00
N VAL A 231 -7.06 -14.03 10.69
CA VAL A 231 -8.06 -14.44 9.70
C VAL A 231 -8.60 -15.84 9.96
N THR A 232 -7.73 -16.79 10.32
CA THR A 232 -8.15 -18.16 10.67
C THR A 232 -8.99 -18.19 11.95
N ARG A 233 -8.67 -17.36 12.95
CA ARG A 233 -9.52 -17.18 14.15
C ARG A 233 -10.88 -16.63 13.78
N VAL A 234 -10.95 -15.54 13.00
CA VAL A 234 -12.23 -14.97 12.53
C VAL A 234 -13.05 -16.01 11.77
N TRP A 235 -12.43 -16.79 10.89
CA TRP A 235 -13.11 -17.85 10.16
C TRP A 235 -13.69 -18.94 11.07
N ARG A 236 -12.92 -19.37 12.08
CA ARG A 236 -13.39 -20.34 13.09
C ARG A 236 -14.56 -19.78 13.90
N THR A 237 -14.49 -18.54 14.37
CA THR A 237 -15.56 -17.87 15.11
C THR A 237 -16.84 -17.74 14.27
N ILE A 238 -16.72 -17.35 13.00
CA ILE A 238 -17.87 -17.28 12.08
C ILE A 238 -18.50 -18.67 11.88
N LYS A 239 -17.68 -19.72 11.72
CA LYS A 239 -18.17 -21.10 11.57
C LYS A 239 -18.94 -21.58 12.81
N GLN A 240 -18.40 -21.33 14.01
CA GLN A 240 -19.04 -21.70 15.27
C GLN A 240 -20.36 -20.94 15.48
N ARG A 241 -20.37 -19.62 15.27
CA ARG A 241 -21.57 -18.79 15.46
C ARG A 241 -22.65 -19.09 14.41
N ARG A 242 -22.30 -19.59 13.22
CA ARG A 242 -23.30 -20.02 12.21
C ARG A 242 -24.25 -21.09 12.71
N ALA A 243 -23.80 -22.01 13.58
CA ALA A 243 -24.69 -23.00 14.19
C ALA A 243 -25.71 -22.33 15.13
N SER A 244 -25.28 -21.36 15.94
CA SER A 244 -26.16 -20.59 16.83
C SER A 244 -27.06 -19.58 16.11
N MET A 245 -26.72 -19.13 14.90
CA MET A 245 -27.53 -18.13 14.17
C MET A 245 -28.89 -18.67 13.72
N ASN A 246 -29.04 -19.98 13.59
CA ASN A 246 -30.31 -20.59 13.19
C ASN A 246 -31.39 -20.49 14.28
N THR A 247 -31.00 -20.34 15.54
CA THR A 247 -31.91 -20.20 16.69
C THR A 247 -32.21 -18.74 17.07
N MET A 248 -31.53 -17.76 16.45
CA MET A 248 -31.71 -16.33 16.77
C MET A 248 -32.95 -15.71 16.11
N LYS A 249 -33.58 -14.74 16.80
CA LYS A 249 -34.67 -13.91 16.26
C LYS A 249 -34.28 -13.25 14.92
N ARG A 250 -35.22 -13.20 13.97
CA ARG A 250 -35.02 -12.71 12.58
C ARG A 250 -34.27 -11.38 12.46
N PRO A 251 -34.57 -10.30 13.22
CA PRO A 251 -33.86 -9.03 13.08
C PRO A 251 -32.39 -9.10 13.54
N ARG A 252 -32.09 -9.83 14.63
CA ARG A 252 -30.72 -10.04 15.11
C ARG A 252 -29.91 -10.86 14.09
N ARG A 253 -30.52 -11.91 13.54
CA ARG A 253 -29.90 -12.77 12.51
C ARG A 253 -29.51 -12.00 11.24
N LEU A 254 -30.38 -11.12 10.74
CA LEU A 254 -30.10 -10.31 9.54
C LEU A 254 -28.90 -9.36 9.74
N ARG A 255 -28.75 -8.78 10.95
CA ARG A 255 -27.59 -7.91 11.27
C ARG A 255 -26.28 -8.68 11.24
N PHE A 256 -26.23 -9.84 11.90
CA PHE A 256 -25.03 -10.70 11.88
C PHE A 256 -24.70 -11.20 10.47
N GLN A 257 -25.72 -11.60 9.69
CA GLN A 257 -25.53 -12.00 8.29
C GLN A 257 -24.95 -10.85 7.44
N ALA A 258 -25.41 -9.62 7.62
CA ALA A 258 -24.88 -8.46 6.90
C ALA A 258 -23.41 -8.17 7.27
N ILE A 259 -23.04 -8.26 8.55
CA ILE A 259 -21.66 -8.09 9.00
C ILE A 259 -20.74 -9.16 8.40
N ILE A 260 -21.15 -10.43 8.47
CA ILE A 260 -20.39 -11.54 7.89
C ILE A 260 -20.26 -11.39 6.38
N PHE A 261 -21.33 -10.98 5.69
CA PHE A 261 -21.31 -10.75 4.25
C PHE A 261 -20.30 -9.66 3.87
N ARG A 262 -20.32 -8.50 4.54
CA ARG A 262 -19.36 -7.40 4.30
C ARG A 262 -17.93 -7.85 4.50
N PHE A 263 -17.66 -8.57 5.60
CA PHE A 263 -16.34 -9.13 5.87
C PHE A 263 -15.87 -10.08 4.77
N LYS A 264 -16.72 -11.04 4.37
CA LYS A 264 -16.35 -12.02 3.32
C LYS A 264 -16.17 -11.38 1.95
N PHE A 265 -17.04 -10.42 1.60
CA PHE A 265 -16.92 -9.66 0.37
C PHE A 265 -15.60 -8.88 0.34
N LEU A 266 -15.28 -8.14 1.41
CA LEU A 266 -14.06 -7.36 1.47
C LEU A 266 -12.81 -8.26 1.44
N MET A 267 -12.82 -9.37 2.19
CA MET A 267 -11.73 -10.33 2.19
C MET A 267 -11.48 -10.89 0.78
N PHE A 268 -12.54 -11.32 0.08
CA PHE A 268 -12.43 -11.80 -1.30
C PHE A 268 -11.89 -10.72 -2.25
N PHE A 269 -12.46 -9.51 -2.18
CA PHE A 269 -12.05 -8.42 -3.05
C PHE A 269 -10.58 -8.02 -2.83
N THR A 270 -10.09 -8.11 -1.59
CA THR A 270 -8.70 -7.80 -1.25
C THR A 270 -7.75 -8.88 -1.74
N LEU A 271 -8.11 -10.16 -1.57
CA LEU A 271 -7.32 -11.25 -2.13
C LEU A 271 -7.22 -11.14 -3.65
N LEU A 272 -8.30 -10.73 -4.32
CA LEU A 272 -8.29 -10.46 -5.76
C LEU A 272 -7.33 -9.29 -6.10
N CYS A 273 -7.41 -8.17 -5.37
CA CYS A 273 -6.51 -7.02 -5.56
C CYS A 273 -5.04 -7.39 -5.32
N ALA A 274 -4.76 -8.17 -4.27
CA ALA A 274 -3.41 -8.64 -3.94
C ALA A 274 -2.88 -9.58 -5.02
N ALA A 275 -3.68 -10.55 -5.48
CA ALA A 275 -3.30 -11.46 -6.56
C ALA A 275 -2.99 -10.71 -7.86
N MET A 276 -3.85 -9.77 -8.24
CA MET A 276 -3.60 -8.92 -9.42
C MET A 276 -2.34 -8.08 -9.28
N THR A 277 -2.04 -7.55 -8.07
CA THR A 277 -0.81 -6.79 -7.80
C THR A 277 0.44 -7.66 -7.91
N VAL A 278 0.40 -8.91 -7.44
CA VAL A 278 1.53 -9.85 -7.55
C VAL A 278 1.77 -10.26 -9.01
N ILE A 279 0.71 -10.53 -9.76
CA ILE A 279 0.81 -10.83 -11.20
C ILE A 279 1.39 -9.61 -11.95
N ALA A 280 0.91 -8.41 -11.63
CA ALA A 280 1.41 -7.16 -12.19
C ALA A 280 2.91 -6.96 -11.93
N PHE A 281 3.35 -7.20 -10.70
CA PHE A 281 4.75 -7.14 -10.33
C PHE A 281 5.59 -8.18 -11.10
N ALA A 282 5.13 -9.43 -11.17
CA ALA A 282 5.83 -10.49 -11.91
C ALA A 282 5.99 -10.14 -13.40
N LEU A 283 4.95 -9.61 -14.04
CA LEU A 283 5.01 -9.18 -15.44
C LEU A 283 5.99 -8.02 -15.66
N THR A 284 6.04 -7.07 -14.72
CA THR A 284 6.99 -5.95 -14.77
C THR A 284 8.43 -6.45 -14.66
N GLN A 285 8.70 -7.37 -13.73
CA GLN A 285 10.02 -7.97 -13.53
C GLN A 285 10.49 -8.79 -14.74
N ILE A 286 9.58 -9.52 -15.39
CA ILE A 286 9.89 -10.25 -16.63
C ILE A 286 10.26 -9.27 -17.74
N GLY A 287 9.53 -8.16 -17.88
CA GLY A 287 9.85 -7.12 -18.87
C GLY A 287 11.20 -6.44 -18.60
N GLU A 288 11.51 -6.12 -17.35
CA GLU A 288 12.83 -5.59 -16.95
C GLU A 288 13.95 -6.60 -17.19
N GLY A 289 13.68 -7.90 -17.00
CA GLY A 289 14.63 -8.98 -17.31
C GLY A 289 14.97 -9.06 -18.80
N GLN A 290 13.99 -8.87 -19.69
CA GLN A 290 14.23 -8.83 -21.13
C GLN A 290 15.12 -7.63 -21.53
N LEU A 291 14.92 -6.46 -20.91
CA LEU A 291 15.78 -5.29 -21.11
C LEU A 291 17.25 -5.57 -20.71
N ARG A 292 17.46 -6.32 -19.62
CA ARG A 292 18.81 -6.70 -19.14
C ARG A 292 19.53 -7.70 -20.06
N TRP A 293 18.80 -8.44 -20.89
CA TRP A 293 19.37 -9.49 -21.76
C TRP A 293 19.62 -9.03 -23.20
N GLY A 294 19.28 -7.79 -23.55
CA GLY A 294 19.67 -7.19 -24.83
C GLY A 294 18.91 -7.72 -26.06
N ASP A 295 17.85 -8.50 -25.87
CA ASP A 295 16.94 -8.91 -26.96
C ASP A 295 15.99 -7.75 -27.27
N TYR A 296 16.46 -6.81 -28.10
CA TYR A 296 15.66 -5.73 -28.67
C TYR A 296 14.80 -6.27 -29.82
N ASP A 297 13.83 -7.12 -29.50
CA ASP A 297 12.85 -7.54 -30.50
C ASP A 297 11.81 -6.41 -30.71
N GLU A 298 12.02 -5.70 -31.82
CA GLU A 298 11.22 -4.63 -32.41
C GLU A 298 9.84 -5.13 -32.87
N TYR A 299 9.01 -5.60 -31.94
CA TYR A 299 7.59 -5.84 -32.21
C TYR A 299 6.76 -4.72 -31.61
N GLU A 300 5.79 -4.23 -32.39
CA GLU A 300 4.65 -3.42 -31.96
C GLU A 300 3.86 -4.16 -30.85
N SER A 301 4.43 -4.19 -29.66
CA SER A 301 3.86 -4.87 -28.51
C SER A 301 3.02 -3.86 -27.75
N ILE A 302 1.75 -4.22 -27.53
CA ILE A 302 0.90 -3.58 -26.54
C ILE A 302 1.74 -3.32 -25.28
N GLN A 303 1.83 -2.07 -24.82
CA GLN A 303 2.68 -1.67 -23.68
C GLN A 303 2.10 -2.19 -22.36
N TYR A 304 2.22 -3.51 -22.12
CA TYR A 304 1.65 -4.20 -20.97
C TYR A 304 2.11 -3.59 -19.64
N THR A 305 3.37 -3.17 -19.53
CA THR A 305 3.93 -2.57 -18.30
C THR A 305 3.17 -1.31 -17.87
N SER A 306 2.88 -0.40 -18.81
CA SER A 306 2.15 0.84 -18.52
C SER A 306 0.68 0.60 -18.15
N ALA A 307 0.02 -0.34 -18.84
CA ALA A 307 -1.35 -0.74 -18.57
C ALA A 307 -1.47 -1.43 -17.20
N VAL A 308 -0.48 -2.24 -16.84
CA VAL A 308 -0.39 -2.92 -15.56
C VAL A 308 -0.19 -1.92 -14.42
N GLN A 309 0.73 -0.95 -14.56
CA GLN A 309 0.99 0.07 -13.54
C GLN A 309 -0.24 0.97 -13.30
N THR A 310 -0.84 1.49 -14.37
CA THR A 310 -2.07 2.30 -14.29
C THR A 310 -3.25 1.48 -13.74
N GLY A 311 -3.37 0.22 -14.16
CA GLY A 311 -4.39 -0.71 -13.67
C GLY A 311 -4.30 -0.96 -12.16
N VAL A 312 -3.11 -1.25 -11.63
CA VAL A 312 -2.90 -1.43 -10.18
C VAL A 312 -3.24 -0.15 -9.42
N TYR A 313 -2.80 1.00 -9.90
CA TYR A 313 -3.10 2.30 -9.29
C TYR A 313 -4.60 2.61 -9.26
N GLY A 314 -5.31 2.37 -10.37
CA GLY A 314 -6.77 2.53 -10.45
C GLY A 314 -7.53 1.54 -9.58
N MET A 315 -7.06 0.30 -9.50
CA MET A 315 -7.63 -0.74 -8.65
C MET A 315 -7.59 -0.37 -7.16
N TRP A 316 -6.46 0.13 -6.66
CA TRP A 316 -6.35 0.55 -5.25
C TRP A 316 -7.19 1.81 -4.94
N ASN A 317 -7.36 2.68 -5.93
CA ASN A 317 -8.31 3.80 -5.87
C ASN A 317 -9.76 3.32 -5.70
N ILE A 318 -10.21 2.43 -6.60
CA ILE A 318 -11.55 1.82 -6.55
C ILE A 318 -11.74 1.06 -5.24
N TYR A 319 -10.72 0.31 -4.81
CA TYR A 319 -10.74 -0.43 -3.56
C TYR A 319 -11.02 0.47 -2.36
N THR A 320 -10.28 1.57 -2.25
CA THR A 320 -10.42 2.53 -1.15
C THR A 320 -11.76 3.27 -1.21
N PHE A 321 -12.21 3.64 -2.41
CA PHE A 321 -13.52 4.25 -2.60
C PHE A 321 -14.67 3.31 -2.18
N CYS A 322 -14.59 2.03 -2.58
CA CYS A 322 -15.56 1.00 -2.17
C CYS A 322 -15.59 0.82 -0.66
N LEU A 323 -14.43 0.87 0.02
CA LEU A 323 -14.36 0.84 1.48
C LEU A 323 -15.10 2.02 2.12
N LEU A 324 -14.82 3.25 1.64
CA LEU A 324 -15.52 4.45 2.11
C LEU A 324 -17.03 4.34 1.90
N ALA A 325 -17.48 3.86 0.74
CA ALA A 325 -18.90 3.72 0.41
C ALA A 325 -19.60 2.62 1.23
N MET A 326 -19.01 1.43 1.34
CA MET A 326 -19.62 0.28 2.00
C MET A 326 -19.71 0.41 3.52
N TYR A 327 -18.73 1.10 4.11
CA TYR A 327 -18.64 1.30 5.57
C TYR A 327 -19.15 2.67 6.01
N ALA A 328 -19.75 3.46 5.10
CA ALA A 328 -20.41 4.70 5.45
C ALA A 328 -21.70 4.47 6.27
N PRO A 329 -21.99 5.34 7.25
CA PRO A 329 -23.29 5.37 7.93
C PRO A 329 -24.48 5.64 6.98
N SER A 330 -25.54 4.83 7.07
CA SER A 330 -26.74 4.90 6.21
C SER A 330 -27.70 6.05 6.57
N HIS A 331 -28.44 6.58 5.59
CA HIS A 331 -29.39 7.71 5.75
C HIS A 331 -30.80 7.31 6.24
N LYS A 332 -31.08 6.03 6.50
CA LYS A 332 -32.45 5.63 6.83
C LYS A 332 -32.85 6.09 8.24
N LYS A 333 -33.53 7.25 8.32
CA LYS A 333 -34.45 7.61 9.40
C LYS A 333 -35.66 6.67 9.30
N TYR A 334 -35.69 5.60 10.10
CA TYR A 334 -36.91 4.80 10.23
C TYR A 334 -37.83 5.50 11.23
N VAL A 335 -38.85 6.17 10.69
CA VAL A 335 -40.04 6.58 11.42
C VAL A 335 -40.78 5.29 11.84
N GLU A 336 -41.30 5.26 13.07
CA GLU A 336 -42.21 4.24 13.64
C GLU A 336 -41.63 2.83 13.89
N SER A 337 -41.03 2.64 15.07
CA SER A 337 -41.14 1.35 15.80
C SER A 337 -41.21 1.49 17.32
N THR A 338 -41.41 2.71 17.84
CA THR A 338 -41.71 2.95 19.27
C THR A 338 -43.14 2.52 19.65
N GLN A 339 -44.02 2.26 18.68
CA GLN A 339 -45.39 1.75 18.96
C GLN A 339 -45.56 0.23 18.78
N ALA A 340 -44.59 -0.48 18.19
CA ALA A 340 -44.69 -1.94 17.99
C ALA A 340 -43.87 -2.75 19.01
N LEU A 341 -43.07 -2.10 19.87
CA LEU A 341 -42.21 -2.75 20.87
C LEU A 341 -42.76 -2.68 22.30
N ASN A 342 -43.88 -1.98 22.54
CA ASN A 342 -44.50 -1.90 23.87
C ASN A 342 -45.60 -2.96 24.10
N ASN A 343 -45.88 -3.84 23.13
CA ASN A 343 -46.98 -4.81 23.23
C ASN A 343 -46.57 -6.29 23.05
N GLU A 344 -45.28 -6.62 23.07
CA GLU A 344 -44.87 -8.04 23.18
C GLU A 344 -43.81 -8.18 24.28
N ASP A 345 -44.36 -8.50 25.45
CA ASP A 345 -43.81 -8.70 26.78
C ASP A 345 -42.36 -9.19 26.93
N ASP A 346 -41.79 -8.69 28.02
CA ASP A 346 -40.61 -9.12 28.75
C ASP A 346 -40.50 -10.63 28.94
N ASP A 347 -39.28 -11.16 28.78
CA ASP A 347 -38.56 -11.89 29.84
C ASP A 347 -37.25 -12.49 29.27
N ASP A 348 -36.19 -12.44 30.08
CA ASP A 348 -34.95 -13.25 30.01
C ASP A 348 -33.71 -12.87 29.17
N ASP A 349 -33.45 -11.60 28.79
CA ASP A 349 -32.08 -11.29 28.26
C ASP A 349 -31.54 -9.86 28.52
N GLN A 350 -31.96 -9.21 29.62
CA GLN A 350 -31.44 -7.88 29.98
C GLN A 350 -30.05 -7.93 30.66
N GLY A 351 -29.58 -9.09 31.12
CA GLY A 351 -28.30 -9.22 31.82
C GLY A 351 -27.07 -9.42 30.92
N LEU A 352 -27.23 -9.95 29.70
CA LEU A 352 -26.12 -10.29 28.80
C LEU A 352 -26.02 -9.36 27.57
N ALA A 353 -26.97 -8.45 27.42
CA ALA A 353 -27.00 -7.50 26.30
C ALA A 353 -26.08 -6.28 26.50
N ALA A 354 -25.71 -5.96 27.74
CA ALA A 354 -24.87 -4.80 28.06
C ALA A 354 -23.37 -5.05 27.83
N THR A 355 -22.93 -6.30 27.85
CA THR A 355 -21.49 -6.64 27.90
C THR A 355 -20.93 -7.19 26.58
N GLU A 356 -21.77 -7.68 25.65
CA GLU A 356 -21.31 -8.38 24.43
C GLU A 356 -21.52 -7.63 23.08
N MET A 357 -21.84 -6.33 23.08
CA MET A 357 -22.09 -5.58 21.83
C MET A 357 -20.95 -4.66 21.41
N SER A 358 -19.91 -5.31 20.87
CA SER A 358 -18.76 -4.73 20.16
C SER A 358 -19.15 -3.75 19.04
N SER A 359 -18.24 -2.80 18.78
CA SER A 359 -18.10 -1.85 17.65
C SER A 359 -18.82 -2.15 16.32
N LEU A 360 -18.96 -3.42 15.94
CA LEU A 360 -19.72 -3.87 14.75
C LEU A 360 -21.24 -3.63 14.87
N THR A 361 -21.77 -3.65 16.09
CA THR A 361 -23.14 -3.15 16.32
C THR A 361 -23.20 -1.65 16.22
N ALA A 362 -22.12 -0.87 16.26
CA ALA A 362 -22.19 0.57 15.96
C ALA A 362 -22.43 0.85 14.46
N PHE A 363 -22.15 -0.13 13.59
CA PHE A 363 -22.48 -0.10 12.15
C PHE A 363 -23.88 -0.66 11.83
N ALA A 364 -24.57 -1.25 12.81
CA ALA A 364 -25.89 -1.88 12.65
C ALA A 364 -26.86 -1.59 13.81
N LYS A 365 -26.50 -0.72 14.75
CA LYS A 365 -27.33 -0.32 15.88
C LYS A 365 -28.40 0.58 15.28
N PRO A 366 -29.68 0.34 15.58
CA PRO A 366 -30.63 1.42 15.51
C PRO A 366 -30.05 2.51 16.40
N ALA A 367 -29.92 3.72 15.85
CA ALA A 367 -29.67 4.89 16.67
C ALA A 367 -30.80 4.92 17.71
N PHE A 368 -30.44 4.71 18.97
CA PHE A 368 -31.28 5.10 20.08
C PHE A 368 -30.76 6.48 20.49
N ASP A 369 -31.67 7.43 20.34
CA ASP A 369 -31.67 8.87 20.63
C ASP A 369 -30.52 9.74 20.07
#